data_AF-A0A932SIZ3-F1
#
_entry.id   AF-A0A932SIZ3-F1
#
_cell.length_a   1.000
_cell.length_b   1.000
_cell.length_c   1.000
_cell.angle_alpha   90.00
_cell.angle_beta   90.00
_cell.angle_gamma   90.00
#
_symmetry.space_group_name_H-M   'P 1'
#
loop_
_entity.id
_entity.type
_entity.pdbx_description
1 polymer ?
#
loop_
_entity_poly.entity_id
_entity_poly.type
_entity_poly.pdbx_seq_one_letter_code
_entity_poly.pdbx_strand_id
1 'polypeptide(L)'
;MDPHRMEALLRELLAGARALHQAYVDYLPLLRPLLLREKLQPGVGESWKEIEALEGALQRRGMAPDRTLPSPREIPKKAGSHALLDLFFQTEEWLYYRYRDGLKEIDEREEGPLRALLQSHLNDHKRRISVIQYLYADFLYY
;
A
#
# COMPACT_ATOMS: atom_id res chain seq x y z
N MET A 1 20.80 -8.52 6.53
CA MET A 1 19.62 -8.83 7.37
C MET A 1 19.48 -10.34 7.48
N ASP A 2 19.01 -10.88 8.61
CA ASP A 2 18.71 -12.32 8.72
C ASP A 2 17.57 -12.75 7.77
N PRO A 3 17.64 -13.93 7.11
CA PRO A 3 16.62 -14.38 6.16
C PRO A 3 15.20 -14.47 6.72
N HIS A 4 15.02 -14.84 7.99
CA HIS A 4 13.68 -14.92 8.60
C HIS A 4 13.08 -13.53 8.84
N ARG A 5 13.92 -12.54 9.19
CA ARG A 5 13.48 -11.15 9.30
C ARG A 5 13.09 -10.57 7.94
N MET A 6 13.85 -10.91 6.90
CA MET A 6 13.54 -10.50 5.53
C MET A 6 12.21 -11.10 5.06
N GLU A 7 12.00 -12.39 5.32
CA GLU A 7 10.74 -13.05 5.02
C GLU A 7 9.57 -12.39 5.75
N ALA A 8 9.71 -12.13 7.04
CA ALA A 8 8.69 -11.48 7.84
C ALA A 8 8.33 -10.09 7.28
N LEU A 9 9.35 -9.28 6.93
CA LEU A 9 9.16 -7.97 6.29
C LEU A 9 8.38 -8.10 4.98
N LEU A 10 8.79 -8.99 4.07
CA LEU A 10 8.13 -9.15 2.78
C LEU A 10 6.69 -9.65 2.92
N ARG A 11 6.43 -10.56 3.87
CA ARG A 11 5.08 -11.06 4.16
C ARG A 11 4.19 -9.97 4.74
N GLU A 12 4.72 -9.15 5.64
CA GLU A 12 3.99 -8.02 6.23
C GLU A 12 3.64 -6.96 5.19
N LEU A 13 4.60 -6.59 4.33
CA LEU A 13 4.37 -5.68 3.21
C LEU A 13 3.33 -6.25 2.23
N LEU A 14 3.42 -7.54 1.89
CA LEU A 14 2.48 -8.20 0.98
C LEU A 14 1.05 -8.21 1.56
N ALA A 15 0.91 -8.50 2.85
CA ALA A 15 -0.37 -8.43 3.54
C ALA A 15 -0.95 -7.00 3.48
N GLY A 16 -0.11 -6.00 3.75
CA GLY A 16 -0.46 -4.59 3.63
C GLY A 16 -0.92 -4.17 2.23
N ALA A 17 -0.15 -4.52 1.20
CA ALA A 17 -0.45 -4.21 -0.19
C ALA A 17 -1.79 -4.84 -0.63
N ARG A 18 -2.07 -6.07 -0.19
CA ARG A 18 -3.36 -6.74 -0.41
C ARG A 18 -4.52 -6.05 0.29
N ALA A 19 -4.33 -5.64 1.54
CA ALA A 19 -5.35 -4.88 2.27
C ALA A 19 -5.65 -3.55 1.58
N LEU A 20 -4.62 -2.83 1.10
CA LEU A 20 -4.77 -1.60 0.34
C LEU A 20 -5.49 -1.83 -0.99
N HIS A 21 -5.09 -2.85 -1.75
CA HIS A 21 -5.75 -3.21 -3.01
C HIS A 21 -7.23 -3.52 -2.79
N GLN A 22 -7.55 -4.33 -1.77
CA GLN A 22 -8.93 -4.66 -1.43
C GLN A 22 -9.72 -3.41 -1.03
N ALA A 23 -9.13 -2.49 -0.25
CA ALA A 23 -9.75 -1.22 0.09
C ALA A 23 -10.06 -0.38 -1.17
N TYR A 24 -9.14 -0.34 -2.14
CA TYR A 24 -9.40 0.32 -3.41
C TYR A 24 -10.56 -0.33 -4.18
N VAL A 25 -10.63 -1.65 -4.24
CA VAL A 25 -11.72 -2.36 -4.93
C VAL A 25 -13.08 -2.10 -4.27
N ASP A 26 -13.13 -2.19 -2.94
CA ASP A 26 -14.39 -2.14 -2.19
C ASP A 26 -14.93 -0.71 -2.02
N TYR A 27 -14.05 0.25 -1.74
CA TYR A 27 -14.46 1.57 -1.25
C TYR A 27 -14.31 2.69 -2.27
N LEU A 28 -13.48 2.55 -3.30
CA LEU A 28 -13.37 3.54 -4.37
C LEU A 28 -14.71 3.77 -5.11
N PRO A 29 -15.57 2.75 -5.34
CA PRO A 29 -16.91 2.96 -5.88
C PRO A 29 -17.83 3.78 -4.96
N LEU A 30 -17.53 3.89 -3.66
CA LEU A 30 -18.35 4.63 -2.70
C LEU A 30 -17.92 6.09 -2.55
N LEU A 31 -16.72 6.47 -3.01
CA LEU A 31 -16.23 7.84 -2.96
C LEU A 31 -17.12 8.82 -3.74
N ARG A 32 -17.39 9.96 -3.10
CA ARG A 32 -18.14 11.10 -3.66
C ARG A 32 -17.49 12.43 -3.25
N PRO A 33 -17.35 13.41 -4.13
CA PRO A 33 -17.77 13.45 -5.54
C PRO A 33 -16.93 12.55 -6.45
N LEU A 34 -17.36 12.41 -7.71
CA LEU A 34 -16.68 11.59 -8.73
C LEU A 34 -15.19 11.95 -8.88
N LEU A 35 -14.84 13.24 -8.72
CA LEU A 35 -13.46 13.71 -8.80
C LEU A 35 -12.52 12.98 -7.81
N LEU A 36 -12.97 12.71 -6.58
CA LEU A 36 -12.17 11.96 -5.60
C LEU A 36 -11.84 10.57 -6.11
N ARG A 37 -12.83 9.91 -6.71
CA ARG A 37 -12.68 8.57 -7.29
C ARG A 37 -11.67 8.59 -8.44
N GLU A 38 -11.81 9.52 -9.38
CA GLU A 38 -10.91 9.60 -10.55
C GLU A 38 -9.45 9.80 -10.15
N LYS A 39 -9.20 10.61 -9.11
CA LYS A 39 -7.86 10.89 -8.61
C LYS A 39 -7.23 9.70 -7.88
N LEU A 40 -8.04 8.84 -7.26
CA LEU A 40 -7.56 7.65 -6.54
C LEU A 40 -7.60 6.36 -7.35
N GLN A 41 -8.31 6.35 -8.50
CA GLN A 41 -8.46 5.17 -9.34
C GLN A 41 -7.14 4.53 -9.80
N PRO A 42 -6.05 5.28 -10.09
CA PRO A 42 -4.75 4.68 -10.41
C PRO A 42 -4.23 3.73 -9.32
N GLY A 43 -4.59 3.96 -8.06
CA GLY A 43 -4.19 3.15 -6.91
C GLY A 43 -4.58 1.67 -7.00
N VAL A 44 -5.66 1.33 -7.73
CA VAL A 44 -6.06 -0.08 -7.97
C VAL A 44 -4.97 -0.84 -8.73
N GLY A 45 -4.50 -0.26 -9.85
CA GLY A 45 -3.49 -0.89 -10.69
C GLY A 45 -2.09 -0.84 -10.07
N GLU A 46 -1.78 0.24 -9.36
CA GLU A 46 -0.49 0.39 -8.66
C GLU A 46 -0.35 -0.62 -7.51
N SER A 47 -1.39 -0.77 -6.69
CA SER A 47 -1.38 -1.76 -5.59
C SER A 47 -1.31 -3.21 -6.09
N TRP A 48 -1.93 -3.53 -7.23
CA TRP A 48 -1.79 -4.86 -7.83
C TRP A 48 -0.35 -5.17 -8.27
N LYS A 49 0.31 -4.21 -8.93
CA LYS A 49 1.73 -4.36 -9.34
C LYS A 49 2.67 -4.55 -8.15
N GLU A 50 2.38 -3.87 -7.03
CA GLU A 50 3.12 -4.04 -5.77
C GLU A 50 2.99 -5.46 -5.23
N ILE A 51 1.77 -6.02 -5.21
CA ILE A 51 1.51 -7.41 -4.82
C ILE A 51 2.32 -8.38 -5.69
N GLU A 52 2.24 -8.26 -7.02
CA GLU A 52 2.97 -9.12 -7.95
C GLU A 52 4.49 -9.05 -7.72
N ALA A 53 5.01 -7.85 -7.48
CA ALA A 53 6.44 -7.64 -7.26
C ALA A 53 6.92 -8.24 -5.93
N LEU A 54 6.14 -8.10 -4.85
CA LEU A 54 6.44 -8.70 -3.55
C LEU A 54 6.34 -10.22 -3.57
N GLU A 55 5.34 -10.79 -4.26
CA GLU A 55 5.24 -12.24 -4.48
C GLU A 55 6.44 -12.77 -5.26
N GLY A 56 6.84 -12.05 -6.32
CA GLY A 56 8.05 -12.38 -7.08
C GLY A 56 9.33 -12.30 -6.23
N ALA A 57 9.42 -11.33 -5.31
CA ALA A 57 10.55 -11.21 -4.39
C ALA A 57 10.63 -12.38 -3.40
N LEU A 58 9.50 -12.84 -2.86
CA LEU A 58 9.42 -14.04 -2.01
C LEU A 58 9.82 -15.31 -2.79
N GLN A 59 9.28 -15.49 -4.00
CA GLN A 59 9.57 -16.66 -4.83
C GLN A 59 11.05 -16.77 -5.20
N ARG A 60 11.70 -15.66 -5.57
CA ARG A 60 13.15 -15.65 -5.87
C ARG A 60 14.02 -16.06 -4.67
N ARG A 61 13.49 -15.97 -3.46
CA ARG A 61 14.14 -16.40 -2.21
C ARG A 61 13.74 -17.80 -1.78
N GLY A 62 13.00 -18.54 -2.60
CA GLY A 62 12.50 -19.88 -2.27
C GLY A 62 11.36 -19.87 -1.24
N MET A 63 10.75 -18.72 -0.97
CA MET A 63 9.66 -18.57 -0.01
C MET A 63 8.32 -18.64 -0.72
N ALA A 64 7.38 -19.42 -0.19
CA ALA A 64 6.04 -19.49 -0.73
C ALA A 64 5.26 -18.22 -0.33
N PRO A 65 4.67 -17.47 -1.28
CA PRO A 65 3.78 -16.38 -0.94
C PRO A 65 2.57 -16.96 -0.20
N ASP A 66 2.31 -16.43 0.99
CA ASP A 66 1.05 -16.77 1.66
C ASP A 66 -0.11 -16.32 0.76
N ARG A 67 -1.16 -17.13 0.62
CA ARG A 67 -2.34 -16.77 -0.17
C ARG A 67 -3.48 -16.25 0.71
N THR A 68 -3.28 -16.20 2.03
CA THR A 68 -4.23 -15.56 2.91
C THR A 68 -4.26 -14.06 2.64
N LEU A 69 -5.44 -13.58 2.25
CA LEU A 69 -5.75 -12.16 2.21
C LEU A 69 -6.07 -11.76 3.65
N PRO A 70 -5.40 -10.75 4.24
CA PRO A 70 -5.89 -10.18 5.48
C PRO A 70 -7.31 -9.64 5.25
N SER A 71 -8.20 -9.89 6.21
CA SER A 71 -9.52 -9.30 6.20
C SER A 71 -9.36 -7.78 6.33
N PRO A 72 -9.90 -6.96 5.40
CA PRO A 72 -9.88 -5.52 5.54
C PRO A 72 -10.53 -5.13 6.87
N ARG A 73 -10.10 -4.02 7.47
CA ARG A 73 -10.96 -3.35 8.46
C ARG A 73 -12.31 -3.09 7.79
N GLU A 74 -13.36 -3.73 8.30
CA GLU A 74 -14.71 -3.50 7.80
C GLU A 74 -15.10 -2.06 8.09
N ILE A 75 -15.13 -1.23 7.05
CA ILE A 75 -15.74 0.09 7.13
C ILE A 75 -17.21 -0.06 6.75
N PRO A 76 -18.14 0.48 7.55
CA PRO A 76 -19.55 0.49 7.17
C PRO A 76 -19.71 1.09 5.77
N LYS A 77 -20.44 0.41 4.88
CA LYS A 77 -20.71 0.88 3.50
C LYS A 77 -21.42 2.25 3.41
N LYS A 78 -21.88 2.78 4.54
CA LYS A 78 -22.48 4.11 4.69
C LYS A 78 -21.48 5.19 5.15
N ALA A 79 -20.19 4.86 5.25
CA ALA A 79 -19.15 5.82 5.58
C ALA A 79 -19.12 6.94 4.53
N GLY A 80 -19.13 8.19 5.00
CA GLY A 80 -18.96 9.35 4.12
C GLY A 80 -17.55 9.39 3.52
N SER A 81 -17.37 10.15 2.45
CA SER A 81 -16.10 10.22 1.72
C SER A 81 -14.91 10.62 2.58
N HIS A 82 -15.10 11.44 3.62
CA HIS A 82 -14.05 11.74 4.60
C HIS A 82 -13.51 10.47 5.27
N ALA A 83 -14.38 9.61 5.79
CA ALA A 83 -13.96 8.38 6.44
C ALA A 83 -13.31 7.38 5.46
N LEU A 84 -13.72 7.41 4.18
CA LEU A 84 -13.08 6.61 3.14
C LEU A 84 -11.69 7.16 2.78
N LEU A 85 -11.54 8.49 2.67
CA LEU A 85 -10.23 9.12 2.50
C LEU A 85 -9.32 8.82 3.71
N ASP A 86 -9.86 8.80 4.94
CA ASP A 86 -9.10 8.48 6.15
C ASP A 86 -8.56 7.05 6.08
N LEU A 87 -9.38 6.11 5.61
CA LEU A 87 -8.94 4.74 5.39
C LEU A 87 -7.78 4.67 4.40
N PHE A 88 -7.92 5.30 3.23
CA PHE A 88 -6.86 5.30 2.22
C PHE A 88 -5.60 5.93 2.78
N PHE A 89 -5.72 7.09 3.44
CA PHE A 89 -4.59 7.80 4.04
C PHE A 89 -3.87 6.93 5.08
N GLN A 90 -4.60 6.38 6.05
CA GLN A 90 -4.01 5.57 7.12
C GLN A 90 -3.33 4.31 6.58
N THR A 91 -3.92 3.67 5.56
CA THR A 91 -3.35 2.45 4.97
C THR A 91 -2.08 2.77 4.18
N GLU A 92 -2.11 3.83 3.36
CA GLU A 92 -0.94 4.31 2.62
C GLU A 92 0.19 4.77 3.55
N GLU A 93 -0.15 5.48 4.63
CA GLU A 93 0.81 5.98 5.62
C GLU A 93 1.48 4.82 6.39
N TRP A 94 0.70 3.82 6.81
CA TRP A 94 1.25 2.64 7.46
C TRP A 94 2.22 1.90 6.53
N LEU A 95 1.86 1.69 5.26
CA LEU A 95 2.76 1.09 4.27
C LEU A 95 4.01 1.93 4.07
N TYR A 96 3.86 3.25 3.88
CA TYR A 96 4.99 4.17 3.74
C TYR A 96 6.01 4.02 4.89
N TYR A 97 5.54 4.05 6.14
CA TYR A 97 6.44 3.90 7.27
C TYR A 97 7.05 2.51 7.34
N ARG A 98 6.30 1.46 7.02
CA ARG A 98 6.84 0.11 7.04
C ARG A 98 7.91 -0.12 5.97
N TYR A 99 7.70 0.39 4.75
CA TYR A 99 8.71 0.39 3.70
C TYR A 99 9.96 1.18 4.11
N ARG A 100 9.78 2.37 4.70
CA ARG A 100 10.88 3.23 5.16
C ARG A 100 11.72 2.53 6.23
N ASP A 101 11.07 1.83 7.15
CA ASP A 101 11.76 1.13 8.22
C ASP A 101 12.43 -0.15 7.70
N GLY A 102 11.75 -0.91 6.83
CA GLY A 102 12.35 -2.06 6.15
C GLY A 102 13.62 -1.69 5.36
N LEU A 103 13.64 -0.53 4.68
CA LEU A 103 14.82 -0.03 3.99
C LEU A 103 16.02 0.27 4.89
N LYS A 104 15.79 0.57 6.18
CA LYS A 104 16.88 0.76 7.17
C LYS A 104 17.47 -0.56 7.64
N GLU A 105 16.68 -1.63 7.56
CA GLU A 105 17.08 -2.97 8.01
C GLU A 105 17.85 -3.75 6.92
N ILE A 106 17.77 -3.31 5.65
CA ILE A 106 18.40 -3.95 4.48
C ILE A 106 19.82 -3.41 4.28
N ASP A 107 20.79 -4.32 4.11
CA ASP A 107 22.16 -3.97 3.72
C ASP A 107 22.22 -3.60 2.24
N GLU A 108 22.79 -2.44 1.92
CA GLU A 108 22.89 -1.94 0.54
C GLU A 108 23.72 -2.84 -0.38
N ARG A 109 24.70 -3.58 0.16
CA ARG A 109 25.68 -4.33 -0.64
C ARG A 109 25.19 -5.69 -1.10
N GLU A 110 24.29 -6.30 -0.34
CA GLU A 110 23.81 -7.67 -0.60
C GLU A 110 22.45 -7.68 -1.31
N GLU A 111 21.66 -6.62 -1.15
CA GLU A 111 20.24 -6.62 -1.47
C GLU A 111 19.81 -5.47 -2.41
N GLY A 112 20.73 -5.02 -3.27
CA GLY A 112 20.51 -3.91 -4.20
C GLY A 112 19.18 -3.97 -4.98
N PRO A 113 18.83 -5.09 -5.63
CA PRO A 113 17.57 -5.21 -6.36
C PRO A 113 16.32 -5.12 -5.47
N LEU A 114 16.34 -5.74 -4.28
CA LEU A 114 15.22 -5.67 -3.35
C LEU A 114 15.09 -4.25 -2.77
N ARG A 115 16.21 -3.63 -2.41
CA ARG A 115 16.22 -2.27 -1.90
C ARG A 115 15.65 -1.29 -2.92
N ALA A 116 16.03 -1.42 -4.20
CA ALA A 116 15.47 -0.61 -5.28
C ALA A 116 13.95 -0.82 -5.43
N LEU A 117 13.48 -2.06 -5.31
CA LEU A 117 12.06 -2.39 -5.31
C LEU A 117 11.31 -1.69 -4.17
N LEU A 118 11.79 -1.86 -2.93
CA LEU A 118 11.17 -1.25 -1.75
C LEU A 118 11.20 0.28 -1.82
N GLN A 119 12.28 0.86 -2.34
CA GLN A 119 12.42 2.31 -2.53
C GLN A 119 11.44 2.84 -3.58
N SER A 120 11.19 2.09 -4.66
CA SER A 120 10.19 2.46 -5.66
C SER A 120 8.80 2.52 -5.04
N HIS A 121 8.38 1.47 -4.32
CA HIS A 121 7.07 1.44 -3.68
C HIS A 121 6.93 2.49 -2.58
N LEU A 122 7.99 2.75 -1.80
CA LEU A 122 8.00 3.86 -0.83
C LEU A 122 7.67 5.21 -1.50
N ASN A 123 8.26 5.48 -2.65
CA ASN A 123 8.02 6.71 -3.40
C ASN A 123 6.59 6.77 -3.97
N ASP A 124 6.04 5.62 -4.40
CA ASP A 124 4.66 5.52 -4.85
C ASP A 124 3.68 5.82 -3.70
N HIS A 125 3.87 5.22 -2.52
CA HIS A 125 3.06 5.53 -1.33
C HIS A 125 3.16 7.01 -0.95
N LYS A 126 4.37 7.58 -0.94
CA LYS A 126 4.57 9.01 -0.66
C LYS A 126 3.78 9.89 -1.64
N ARG A 127 3.80 9.57 -2.94
CA ARG A 127 3.02 10.28 -3.95
C ARG A 127 1.52 10.19 -3.67
N ARG A 128 0.99 9.00 -3.38
CA ARG A 128 -0.44 8.80 -3.10
C ARG A 128 -0.89 9.48 -1.82
N ILE A 129 -0.07 9.47 -0.77
CA ILE A 129 -0.30 10.25 0.45
C ILE A 129 -0.45 11.74 0.12
N SER A 130 0.46 12.32 -0.68
CA SER A 130 0.34 13.71 -1.11
C SER A 130 -0.93 13.98 -1.92
N VAL A 131 -1.34 13.06 -2.80
CA VAL A 131 -2.61 13.19 -3.53
C VAL A 131 -3.79 13.19 -2.57
N ILE A 132 -3.84 12.26 -1.61
CA ILE A 132 -4.93 12.18 -0.63
C ILE A 132 -4.98 13.45 0.23
N GLN A 133 -3.83 13.94 0.71
CA GLN A 133 -3.74 15.21 1.45
C GLN A 133 -4.25 16.41 0.65
N TYR A 134 -3.90 16.48 -0.64
CA TYR A 134 -4.43 17.50 -1.54
C TYR A 134 -5.96 17.38 -1.69
N LEU A 135 -6.49 16.16 -1.81
CA LEU A 135 -7.93 15.93 -1.86
C LEU A 135 -8.65 16.35 -0.58
N TYR A 136 -8.04 16.18 0.60
CA TYR A 136 -8.60 16.73 1.84
C TYR A 136 -8.69 18.25 1.81
N ALA A 137 -7.62 18.91 1.39
CA ALA A 137 -7.61 20.36 1.30
C ALA A 137 -8.73 20.81 0.35
N ASP A 138 -8.79 20.27 -0.87
CA ASP A 138 -9.84 20.62 -1.83
C ASP A 138 -11.24 20.28 -1.31
N PHE A 139 -11.44 19.20 -0.55
CA PHE A 139 -12.76 18.79 -0.06
C PHE A 139 -13.23 19.57 1.19
N LEU A 140 -12.32 20.16 1.97
CA LEU A 140 -12.66 20.97 3.15
C LEU A 140 -13.04 22.42 2.79
N TYR A 141 -12.70 22.88 1.58
CA TYR A 141 -12.99 24.25 1.10
C TYR A 141 -14.19 24.34 0.14
N TYR A 142 -14.92 23.25 -0.06
CA TYR A 142 -16.22 23.20 -0.75
C TYR A 142 -17.34 22.76 0.20
#